data_AF-A0ABF7R3M3-F1
#
_entry.id   AF-A0ABF7R3M3-F1
#
_cell.length_a   1.000
_cell.length_b   1.000
_cell.length_c   1.000
_cell.angle_alpha   90.00
_cell.angle_beta   90.00
_cell.angle_gamma   90.00
#
_symmetry.space_group_name_H-M   'P 1'
#
loop_
_entity.id
_entity.type
_entity.pdbx_description
1 polymer ?
#
loop_
_entity_poly.entity_id
_entity_poly.type
_entity_poly.pdbx_seq_one_letter_code
_entity_poly.pdbx_strand_id
1 'polypeptide(L)'
;MANEEQQHGAVSIGEVINGQIATKIDYLQQLQNAIADHDDCQVYQLLDNQRYAAEIEHREQQPNDSRVMNLVDNLADQLSNYLSSNLIKYLGKAYPFFYYEEYQTGHYRVYFGNWWDRRQFGELDVLNIRFIFNREEYDKLAQAFKLSQAGKRYNSKRIGELSKENERLQSLIDDATTREQRRAELQEELKDITARSGIFESSRNRESRELIVEEIAHLEDLDQEARTAAENIKQNERTILNLSKENTILSYEQKSINDVFGSFEDFELANRSLYANYLASLSGGASDEGKRGSNNE
;
A
#
# COMPACT_ATOMS: atom_id res chain seq x y z
N MET A 1 16.91 -43.78 -63.05
CA MET A 1 17.20 -42.33 -63.06
C MET A 1 15.90 -41.65 -63.49
N ALA A 2 15.21 -40.82 -62.73
CA ALA A 2 15.38 -40.35 -61.36
C ALA A 2 13.98 -40.31 -60.74
N ASN A 3 13.92 -40.74 -59.49
CA ASN A 3 12.74 -40.71 -58.64
C ASN A 3 12.63 -39.31 -58.01
N GLU A 4 11.44 -39.01 -57.51
CA GLU A 4 11.11 -37.99 -56.50
C GLU A 4 10.67 -36.62 -57.01
N GLU A 5 9.36 -36.57 -57.25
CA GLU A 5 8.49 -35.43 -56.99
C GLU A 5 8.79 -34.81 -55.61
N GLN A 6 9.40 -33.63 -55.61
CA GLN A 6 9.36 -32.74 -54.45
C GLN A 6 8.17 -31.78 -54.61
N GLN A 7 6.96 -32.27 -54.30
CA GLN A 7 5.85 -31.40 -53.92
C GLN A 7 6.01 -31.07 -52.44
N HIS A 8 6.66 -29.94 -52.15
CA HIS A 8 6.52 -29.32 -50.84
C HIS A 8 5.10 -28.76 -50.72
N GLY A 9 4.26 -29.43 -49.93
CA GLY A 9 2.91 -28.98 -49.59
C GLY A 9 2.94 -27.65 -48.85
N ALA A 10 2.79 -26.55 -49.60
CA ALA A 10 2.55 -25.23 -49.04
C ALA A 10 1.06 -25.15 -48.68
N VAL A 11 0.75 -25.21 -47.38
CA VAL A 11 -0.60 -24.93 -46.86
C VAL A 11 -1.06 -23.59 -47.44
N SER A 12 -2.24 -23.55 -48.06
CA SER A 12 -2.71 -22.31 -48.67
C SER A 12 -3.00 -21.28 -47.58
N ILE A 13 -2.72 -20.00 -47.87
CA ILE A 13 -2.99 -18.90 -46.92
C ILE A 13 -4.47 -18.90 -46.50
N GLY A 14 -5.38 -19.30 -47.40
CA GLY A 14 -6.80 -19.44 -47.11
C GLY A 14 -7.12 -20.53 -46.09
N GLU A 15 -6.45 -21.68 -46.15
CA GLU A 15 -6.59 -22.75 -45.14
C GLU A 15 -6.06 -22.32 -43.77
N VAL A 16 -4.94 -21.57 -43.74
CA VAL A 16 -4.40 -21.02 -42.48
C VAL A 16 -5.39 -20.04 -41.84
N ILE A 17 -5.98 -19.14 -42.63
CA ILE A 17 -6.97 -18.16 -42.15
C ILE A 17 -8.23 -18.87 -41.66
N ASN A 18 -8.78 -19.81 -42.42
CA ASN A 18 -9.98 -20.55 -42.04
C ASN A 18 -9.76 -21.39 -40.77
N GLY A 19 -8.59 -22.01 -40.62
CA GLY A 19 -8.21 -22.69 -39.39
C GLY A 19 -8.20 -21.76 -38.18
N GLN A 20 -7.63 -20.56 -38.32
CA GLN A 20 -7.62 -19.57 -37.24
C GLN A 20 -9.02 -19.05 -36.89
N ILE A 21 -9.90 -18.87 -37.87
CA ILE A 21 -11.29 -18.47 -37.64
C ILE A 21 -12.04 -19.56 -36.88
N ALA A 22 -11.88 -20.83 -37.28
CA ALA A 22 -12.52 -21.95 -36.61
C ALA A 22 -12.09 -22.06 -35.14
N THR A 23 -10.80 -21.92 -34.84
CA THR A 23 -10.28 -21.90 -33.45
C THR A 23 -10.91 -20.77 -32.63
N LYS A 24 -11.08 -19.58 -33.21
CA LYS A 24 -11.72 -18.45 -32.50
C LYS A 24 -13.20 -18.69 -32.22
N ILE A 25 -13.94 -19.27 -33.18
CA ILE A 25 -15.35 -19.60 -33.00
C ILE A 25 -15.50 -20.64 -31.88
N ASP A 26 -14.68 -21.70 -31.92
CA ASP A 26 -14.70 -22.75 -30.91
C ASP A 26 -14.44 -22.19 -29.51
N TYR A 27 -13.41 -21.35 -29.35
CA TYR A 27 -13.14 -20.68 -28.08
C TYR A 27 -14.32 -19.83 -27.59
N LEU A 28 -14.88 -18.96 -28.45
CA LEU A 28 -15.98 -18.09 -28.05
C LEU A 28 -17.22 -18.91 -27.66
N GLN A 29 -17.43 -20.05 -28.31
CA GLN A 29 -18.51 -20.96 -27.97
C GLN A 29 -18.25 -21.67 -26.63
N GLN A 30 -17.02 -22.09 -26.35
CA GLN A 30 -16.63 -22.63 -25.03
C GLN A 30 -16.82 -21.58 -23.92
N LEU A 31 -16.39 -20.34 -24.15
CA LEU A 31 -16.55 -19.25 -23.19
C LEU A 31 -18.03 -18.91 -22.96
N GLN A 32 -18.83 -18.86 -24.03
CA GLN A 32 -20.27 -18.64 -23.94
C GLN A 32 -20.96 -19.74 -23.11
N ASN A 33 -20.60 -21.01 -23.36
CA ASN A 33 -21.16 -22.12 -22.61
C ASN A 33 -20.75 -22.07 -21.13
N ALA A 34 -19.47 -21.79 -20.83
CA ALA A 34 -19.00 -21.66 -19.44
C ALA A 34 -19.73 -20.54 -18.68
N ILE A 35 -19.99 -19.40 -19.32
CA ILE A 35 -20.79 -18.30 -18.74
C ILE A 35 -22.25 -18.72 -18.53
N ALA A 36 -22.85 -19.43 -19.49
CA ALA A 36 -24.23 -19.90 -19.41
C ALA A 36 -24.42 -20.97 -18.32
N ASP A 37 -23.42 -21.83 -18.14
CA ASP A 37 -23.43 -22.92 -17.15
C ASP A 37 -22.95 -22.46 -15.75
N HIS A 38 -22.59 -21.17 -15.60
CA HIS A 38 -22.03 -20.60 -14.37
C HIS A 38 -20.74 -21.32 -13.89
N ASP A 39 -19.94 -21.83 -14.83
CA ASP A 39 -18.66 -22.45 -14.55
C ASP A 39 -17.52 -21.41 -14.55
N ASP A 40 -17.44 -20.66 -13.45
CA ASP A 40 -16.38 -19.66 -13.24
C ASP A 40 -14.97 -20.27 -13.40
N CYS A 41 -14.78 -21.53 -13.00
CA CYS A 41 -13.48 -22.22 -13.10
C CYS A 41 -13.07 -22.38 -14.58
N GLN A 42 -13.99 -22.84 -15.41
CA GLN A 42 -13.78 -22.95 -16.85
C GLN A 42 -13.55 -21.58 -17.50
N VAL A 43 -14.26 -20.53 -17.05
CA VAL A 43 -14.00 -19.16 -17.53
C VAL A 43 -12.56 -18.74 -17.22
N TYR A 44 -12.07 -18.90 -15.98
CA TYR A 44 -10.69 -18.56 -15.63
C TYR A 44 -9.64 -19.40 -16.37
N GLN A 45 -9.92 -20.68 -16.62
CA GLN A 45 -9.06 -21.55 -17.44
C GLN A 45 -8.96 -21.06 -18.88
N LEU A 46 -10.09 -20.62 -19.46
CA LEU A 46 -10.14 -20.07 -20.81
C LEU A 46 -9.50 -18.67 -20.92
N LEU A 47 -9.46 -17.91 -19.83
CA LEU A 47 -8.79 -16.61 -19.77
C LEU A 47 -7.28 -16.72 -19.77
N ASP A 48 -6.71 -17.61 -18.96
CA ASP A 48 -5.26 -17.78 -18.85
C ASP A 48 -4.89 -19.26 -18.67
N ASN A 49 -4.93 -20.00 -19.78
CA ASN A 49 -4.68 -21.43 -19.81
C ASN A 49 -3.25 -21.76 -19.34
N GLN A 50 -2.27 -20.93 -19.69
CA GLN A 50 -0.89 -21.12 -19.25
C GLN A 50 -0.77 -21.01 -17.73
N ARG A 51 -1.38 -19.99 -17.11
CA ARG A 51 -1.34 -19.86 -15.64
C ARG A 51 -2.13 -20.97 -14.97
N TYR A 52 -3.29 -21.34 -15.51
CA TYR A 52 -4.08 -22.46 -15.01
C TYR A 52 -3.28 -23.77 -15.04
N ALA A 53 -2.64 -24.10 -16.17
CA ALA A 53 -1.82 -25.30 -16.31
C ALA A 53 -0.64 -25.33 -15.32
N ALA A 54 -0.01 -24.16 -15.10
CA ALA A 54 1.13 -24.05 -14.18
C ALA A 54 0.72 -24.13 -12.70
N GLU A 55 -0.30 -23.37 -12.29
CA GLU A 55 -0.67 -23.20 -10.87
C GLU A 55 -1.68 -24.23 -10.36
N ILE A 56 -2.55 -24.78 -11.23
CA ILE A 56 -3.59 -25.74 -10.86
C ILE A 56 -3.21 -27.17 -11.25
N GLU A 57 -2.78 -27.37 -12.49
CA GLU A 57 -2.51 -28.72 -13.02
C GLU A 57 -1.05 -29.16 -12.81
N HIS A 58 -0.17 -28.23 -12.38
CA HIS A 58 1.27 -28.43 -12.22
C HIS A 58 1.95 -29.00 -13.47
N ARG A 59 1.45 -28.63 -14.66
CA ARG A 59 2.02 -28.98 -15.97
C ARG A 59 2.91 -27.84 -16.46
N GLU A 60 4.19 -28.10 -16.68
CA GLU A 60 5.12 -27.09 -17.21
C GLU A 60 4.89 -26.83 -18.71
N GLN A 61 4.83 -25.54 -19.06
CA GLN A 61 4.89 -25.00 -20.42
C GLN A 61 3.77 -25.41 -21.39
N GLN A 62 2.53 -24.99 -21.11
CA GLN A 62 1.51 -24.82 -22.16
C GLN A 62 1.55 -23.37 -22.67
N PRO A 63 1.88 -23.10 -23.94
CA PRO A 63 1.85 -21.75 -24.47
C PRO A 63 0.41 -21.22 -24.45
N ASN A 64 0.22 -20.00 -23.94
CA ASN A 64 -1.06 -19.31 -24.05
C ASN A 64 -1.47 -19.18 -25.51
N ASP A 65 -2.77 -19.40 -25.79
CA ASP A 65 -3.30 -19.13 -27.13
C ASP A 65 -3.44 -17.62 -27.32
N SER A 66 -2.31 -16.99 -27.65
CA SER A 66 -2.15 -15.55 -27.91
C SER A 66 -3.06 -15.03 -29.01
N ARG A 67 -3.74 -15.91 -29.76
CA ARG A 67 -4.70 -15.57 -30.82
C ARG A 67 -6.09 -15.21 -30.27
N VAL A 68 -6.32 -15.47 -28.98
CA VAL A 68 -7.64 -15.46 -28.35
C VAL A 68 -7.80 -14.36 -27.29
N MET A 69 -6.71 -13.99 -26.60
CA MET A 69 -6.68 -12.92 -25.58
C MET A 69 -7.35 -11.61 -26.05
N ASN A 70 -7.10 -11.17 -27.30
CA ASN A 70 -7.63 -9.92 -27.84
C ASN A 70 -9.16 -9.86 -27.99
N LEU A 71 -9.88 -11.00 -27.96
CA LEU A 71 -11.35 -11.02 -28.06
C LEU A 71 -12.02 -10.71 -26.73
N VAL A 72 -11.37 -11.09 -25.62
CA VAL A 72 -11.84 -10.85 -24.27
C VAL A 72 -11.56 -9.40 -23.83
N ASP A 73 -10.53 -8.76 -24.38
CA ASP A 73 -10.18 -7.37 -24.05
C ASP A 73 -11.35 -6.38 -24.17
N ASN A 74 -12.22 -6.54 -25.16
CA ASN A 74 -13.39 -5.67 -25.34
C ASN A 74 -14.55 -5.96 -24.36
N LEU A 75 -14.48 -7.08 -23.64
CA LEU A 75 -15.47 -7.54 -22.67
C LEU A 75 -14.90 -7.62 -21.25
N ALA A 76 -13.68 -7.12 -21.02
CA ALA A 76 -12.95 -7.27 -19.76
C ALA A 76 -13.76 -6.74 -18.56
N ASP A 77 -14.37 -5.56 -18.69
CA ASP A 77 -15.18 -4.95 -17.64
C ASP A 77 -16.43 -5.79 -17.31
N GLN A 78 -17.14 -6.26 -18.34
CA GLN A 78 -18.35 -7.07 -18.17
C GLN A 78 -18.03 -8.44 -17.57
N LEU A 79 -16.94 -9.05 -18.03
CA LEU A 79 -16.49 -10.35 -17.53
C LEU A 79 -15.98 -10.24 -16.10
N SER A 80 -15.24 -9.18 -15.79
CA SER A 80 -14.79 -8.86 -14.43
C SER A 80 -15.99 -8.69 -13.50
N ASN A 81 -17.02 -7.93 -13.93
CA ASN A 81 -18.25 -7.77 -13.16
C ASN A 81 -19.03 -9.09 -12.99
N TYR A 82 -19.06 -9.95 -14.00
CA TYR A 82 -19.71 -11.27 -13.91
C TYR A 82 -19.02 -12.16 -12.87
N LEU A 83 -17.68 -12.25 -12.94
CA LEU A 83 -16.86 -13.12 -12.09
C LEU A 83 -16.69 -12.59 -10.65
N SER A 84 -16.93 -11.30 -10.42
CA SER A 84 -16.67 -10.66 -9.13
C SER A 84 -17.54 -11.19 -8.00
N SER A 85 -18.79 -11.59 -8.29
CA SER A 85 -19.78 -11.97 -7.26
C SER A 85 -19.29 -13.13 -6.38
N ASN A 86 -18.90 -14.24 -7.01
CA ASN A 86 -18.40 -15.41 -6.29
C ASN A 86 -17.01 -15.16 -5.69
N LEU A 87 -16.15 -14.42 -6.39
CA LEU A 87 -14.83 -14.07 -5.89
C LEU A 87 -14.92 -13.21 -4.63
N ILE A 88 -15.69 -12.11 -4.64
CA ILE A 88 -15.87 -11.23 -3.49
C ILE A 88 -16.52 -12.00 -2.33
N LYS A 89 -17.44 -12.93 -2.60
CA LYS A 89 -18.03 -13.79 -1.55
C LYS A 89 -16.99 -14.73 -0.91
N TYR A 90 -16.08 -15.30 -1.70
CA TYR A 90 -14.95 -16.09 -1.19
C TYR A 90 -14.00 -15.20 -0.38
N LEU A 91 -13.61 -14.06 -0.94
CA LEU A 91 -12.70 -13.11 -0.33
C LEU A 91 -13.27 -12.51 0.96
N GLY A 92 -14.57 -12.31 1.08
CA GLY A 92 -15.22 -11.87 2.32
C GLY A 92 -15.08 -12.87 3.47
N LYS A 93 -14.83 -14.15 3.16
CA LYS A 93 -14.53 -15.19 4.16
C LYS A 93 -13.01 -15.32 4.41
N ALA A 94 -12.21 -15.30 3.33
CA ALA A 94 -10.77 -15.48 3.41
C ALA A 94 -10.03 -14.23 3.94
N TYR A 95 -10.55 -13.04 3.66
CA TYR A 95 -10.02 -11.73 4.04
C TYR A 95 -11.15 -10.87 4.65
N PRO A 96 -11.66 -11.22 5.84
CA PRO A 96 -12.84 -10.58 6.44
C PRO A 96 -12.63 -9.10 6.83
N PHE A 97 -11.40 -8.61 6.76
CA PHE A 97 -11.04 -7.23 7.02
C PHE A 97 -10.97 -6.36 5.76
N PHE A 98 -11.09 -6.93 4.56
CA PHE A 98 -11.15 -6.18 3.32
C PHE A 98 -12.58 -5.88 2.90
N TYR A 99 -12.78 -4.66 2.45
CA TYR A 99 -14.05 -4.16 1.91
C TYR A 99 -13.86 -3.79 0.45
N TYR A 100 -14.80 -4.24 -0.37
CA TYR A 100 -14.76 -4.12 -1.82
C TYR A 100 -15.81 -3.12 -2.26
N GLU A 101 -15.39 -2.06 -2.95
CA GLU A 101 -16.28 -1.03 -3.50
C GLU A 101 -16.12 -0.97 -5.01
N GLU A 102 -17.20 -1.22 -5.73
CA GLU A 102 -17.24 -1.05 -7.18
C GLU A 102 -17.27 0.44 -7.52
N TYR A 103 -16.24 0.93 -8.22
CA TYR A 103 -16.17 2.35 -8.63
C TYR A 103 -16.40 2.54 -10.14
N GLN A 104 -16.27 1.46 -10.90
CA GLN A 104 -16.59 1.33 -12.31
C GLN A 104 -16.98 -0.13 -12.55
N THR A 105 -17.80 -0.41 -13.58
CA THR A 105 -18.24 -1.78 -13.90
C THR A 105 -17.06 -2.75 -13.95
N GLY A 106 -17.03 -3.71 -13.02
CA GLY A 106 -15.98 -4.71 -12.94
C GLY A 106 -14.65 -4.23 -12.34
N HIS A 107 -14.58 -3.03 -11.77
CA HIS A 107 -13.40 -2.50 -11.11
C HIS A 107 -13.69 -2.19 -9.63
N TYR A 108 -12.87 -2.77 -8.75
CA TYR A 108 -13.13 -2.75 -7.32
C TYR A 108 -11.95 -2.16 -6.55
N ARG A 109 -12.22 -1.13 -5.74
CA ARG A 109 -11.29 -0.65 -4.73
C ARG A 109 -11.36 -1.53 -3.50
N VAL A 110 -10.20 -1.78 -2.91
CA VAL A 110 -10.07 -2.55 -1.68
C VAL A 110 -9.71 -1.59 -0.55
N TYR A 111 -10.55 -1.57 0.48
CA TYR A 111 -10.31 -0.81 1.69
C TYR A 111 -9.98 -1.75 2.85
N PHE A 112 -9.06 -1.33 3.70
CA PHE A 112 -8.73 -2.05 4.92
C PHE A 112 -9.62 -1.55 6.07
N GLY A 113 -10.43 -2.46 6.62
CA GLY A 113 -11.25 -2.21 7.78
C GLY A 113 -12.50 -1.36 7.54
N ASN A 114 -13.37 -1.32 8.56
CA ASN A 114 -14.63 -0.58 8.53
C ASN A 114 -14.65 0.65 9.44
N TRP A 115 -13.48 1.22 9.73
CA TRP A 115 -13.40 2.42 10.56
C TRP A 115 -13.63 3.69 9.73
N TRP A 116 -13.96 4.79 10.41
CA TRP A 116 -14.29 6.09 9.79
C TRP A 116 -13.16 6.64 8.90
N ASP A 117 -11.91 6.26 9.21
CA ASP A 117 -10.70 6.64 8.47
C ASP A 117 -10.12 5.44 7.69
N ARG A 118 -11.01 4.60 7.11
CA ARG A 118 -10.58 3.43 6.33
C ARG A 118 -9.75 3.88 5.13
N ARG A 119 -8.65 3.19 4.91
CA ARG A 119 -7.70 3.51 3.85
C ARG A 119 -7.99 2.67 2.62
N GLN A 120 -7.95 3.29 1.44
CA GLN A 120 -7.83 2.53 0.20
C GLN A 120 -6.47 1.85 0.20
N PHE A 121 -6.48 0.52 0.31
CA PHE A 121 -5.27 -0.29 0.40
C PHE A 121 -4.84 -0.83 -0.97
N GLY A 122 -5.73 -0.83 -1.96
CA GLY A 122 -5.42 -1.27 -3.31
C GLY A 122 -6.66 -1.44 -4.17
N GLU A 123 -6.53 -2.29 -5.18
CA GLU A 123 -7.59 -2.71 -6.08
C GLU A 123 -7.62 -4.23 -6.21
N LEU A 124 -8.79 -4.77 -6.57
CA LEU A 124 -8.96 -6.18 -6.88
C LEU A 124 -9.02 -6.36 -8.40
N ASP A 125 -8.03 -7.07 -8.92
CA ASP A 125 -8.01 -7.55 -10.30
C ASP A 125 -8.74 -8.90 -10.32
N VAL A 126 -10.03 -8.85 -10.67
CA VAL A 126 -10.91 -10.03 -10.66
C VAL A 126 -10.46 -11.04 -11.71
N LEU A 127 -10.17 -10.59 -12.93
CA LEU A 127 -9.74 -11.46 -14.03
C LEU A 127 -8.48 -12.24 -13.68
N ASN A 128 -7.55 -11.62 -12.94
CA ASN A 128 -6.36 -12.29 -12.46
C ASN A 128 -6.47 -12.87 -11.04
N ILE A 129 -7.59 -12.70 -10.34
CA ILE A 129 -7.81 -13.16 -8.96
C ILE A 129 -6.64 -12.71 -8.06
N ARG A 130 -6.35 -11.40 -8.10
CA ARG A 130 -5.17 -10.84 -7.43
C ARG A 130 -5.47 -9.47 -6.83
N PHE A 131 -4.86 -9.20 -5.68
CA PHE A 131 -4.81 -7.85 -5.13
C PHE A 131 -3.66 -7.02 -5.74
N ILE A 132 -3.99 -5.82 -6.20
CA ILE A 132 -3.03 -4.79 -6.60
C ILE A 132 -2.94 -3.77 -5.46
N PHE A 133 -2.04 -4.00 -4.51
CA PHE A 133 -1.89 -3.13 -3.35
C PHE A 133 -1.21 -1.80 -3.70
N ASN A 134 -1.63 -0.72 -3.02
CA ASN A 134 -0.88 0.52 -3.00
C ASN A 134 0.47 0.25 -2.32
N ARG A 135 1.55 0.46 -3.07
CA ARG A 135 2.91 0.14 -2.64
C ARG A 135 3.33 0.89 -1.38
N GLU A 136 3.01 2.18 -1.28
CA GLU A 136 3.36 2.99 -0.11
C GLU A 136 2.69 2.43 1.15
N GLU A 137 1.40 2.11 1.03
CA GLU A 137 0.61 1.62 2.15
C GLU A 137 0.98 0.19 2.56
N TYR A 138 1.29 -0.64 1.58
CA TYR A 138 1.81 -1.98 1.80
C TYR A 138 3.19 -1.96 2.48
N ASP A 139 4.13 -1.15 1.99
CA ASP A 139 5.47 -1.02 2.56
C ASP A 139 5.41 -0.48 3.99
N LYS A 140 4.51 0.47 4.25
CA LYS A 140 4.22 1.00 5.59
C LYS A 140 3.72 -0.09 6.54
N LEU A 141 2.74 -0.89 6.12
CA LEU A 141 2.22 -2.01 6.89
C LEU A 141 3.30 -3.06 7.17
N ALA A 142 4.07 -3.46 6.16
CA ALA A 142 5.18 -4.41 6.30
C ALA A 142 6.24 -3.91 7.29
N GLN A 143 6.60 -2.62 7.22
CA GLN A 143 7.53 -2.02 8.16
C GLN A 143 6.94 -1.93 9.58
N ALA A 144 5.64 -1.66 9.72
CA ALA A 144 4.97 -1.67 11.01
C ALA A 144 5.05 -3.07 11.67
N PHE A 145 4.88 -4.15 10.89
CA PHE A 145 5.05 -5.53 11.38
C PHE A 145 6.46 -5.78 11.91
N LYS A 146 7.49 -5.40 11.13
CA LYS A 146 8.90 -5.52 11.56
C LYS A 146 9.19 -4.76 12.85
N LEU A 147 8.65 -3.54 12.99
CA LEU A 147 8.84 -2.72 14.19
C LEU A 147 8.08 -3.27 15.40
N SER A 148 6.89 -3.84 15.20
CA SER A 148 6.07 -4.43 16.25
C SER A 148 6.77 -5.63 16.91
N GLN A 149 7.51 -6.44 16.14
CA GLN A 149 8.36 -7.50 16.68
C GLN A 149 9.42 -6.98 17.68
N ALA A 150 9.87 -5.73 17.49
CA ALA A 150 10.79 -5.04 18.40
C ALA A 150 10.08 -4.18 19.47
N GLY A 151 8.76 -4.30 19.62
CA GLY A 151 7.95 -3.52 20.57
C GLY A 151 7.82 -2.03 20.21
N LYS A 152 8.08 -1.65 18.95
CA LYS A 152 8.06 -0.26 18.48
C LYS A 152 6.87 -0.02 17.55
N ARG A 153 6.36 1.22 17.52
CA ARG A 153 5.36 1.65 16.53
C ARG A 153 6.05 2.38 15.37
N TYR A 154 5.38 2.38 14.22
CA TYR A 154 5.89 2.96 12.98
C TYR A 154 6.36 4.42 13.16
N ASN A 155 5.50 5.28 13.71
CA ASN A 155 5.80 6.71 13.88
C ASN A 155 6.49 7.08 15.22
N SER A 156 6.89 6.10 16.05
CA SER A 156 7.43 6.38 17.39
C SER A 156 8.64 7.32 17.39
N LYS A 157 9.56 7.16 16.43
CA LYS A 157 10.76 8.01 16.33
C LYS A 157 10.39 9.47 16.02
N ARG A 158 9.55 9.66 15.00
CA ARG A 158 9.15 11.01 14.55
C ARG A 158 8.32 11.74 15.60
N ILE A 159 7.42 11.03 16.27
CA ILE A 159 6.67 11.60 17.42
C ILE A 159 7.66 12.05 18.50
N GLY A 160 8.64 11.22 18.86
CA GLY A 160 9.66 11.59 19.86
C GLY A 160 10.51 12.80 19.47
N GLU A 161 10.87 12.95 18.18
CA GLU A 161 11.58 14.14 17.68
C GLU A 161 10.73 15.41 17.81
N LEU A 162 9.46 15.36 17.39
CA LEU A 162 8.54 16.50 17.48
C LEU A 162 8.23 16.86 18.94
N SER A 163 8.09 15.87 19.83
CA SER A 163 7.90 16.12 21.26
C SER A 163 9.09 16.83 21.89
N LYS A 164 10.33 16.39 21.59
CA LYS A 164 11.54 17.07 22.07
C LYS A 164 11.68 18.49 21.54
N GLU A 165 11.30 18.69 20.28
CA GLU A 165 11.29 20.03 19.69
C GLU A 165 10.26 20.93 20.38
N ASN A 166 9.08 20.42 20.68
CA ASN A 166 8.08 21.15 21.46
C ASN A 166 8.59 21.50 22.87
N GLU A 167 9.27 20.56 23.56
CA GLU A 167 9.89 20.83 24.86
C GLU A 167 10.91 21.97 24.77
N ARG A 168 11.76 21.99 23.74
CA ARG A 168 12.73 23.06 23.49
C ARG A 168 12.05 24.40 23.23
N LEU A 169 11.07 24.43 22.33
CA LEU A 169 10.32 25.63 21.99
C LEU A 169 9.53 26.18 23.20
N GLN A 170 8.98 25.29 24.03
CA GLN A 170 8.30 25.70 25.26
C GLN A 170 9.28 26.31 26.26
N SER A 171 10.48 25.74 26.43
CA SER A 171 11.54 26.36 27.25
C SER A 171 11.89 27.76 26.74
N LEU A 172 11.95 27.98 25.41
CA LEU A 172 12.16 29.32 24.85
C LEU A 172 11.02 30.29 25.19
N ILE A 173 9.77 29.84 25.25
CA ILE A 173 8.65 30.68 25.66
C ILE A 173 8.75 31.00 27.16
N ASP A 174 9.03 29.99 27.99
CA ASP A 174 9.06 30.11 29.44
C ASP A 174 10.23 31.01 29.92
N ASP A 175 11.38 30.91 29.25
CA ASP A 175 12.59 31.68 29.58
C ASP A 175 12.58 33.13 29.06
N ALA A 176 11.48 33.59 28.43
CA ALA A 176 11.43 34.92 27.79
C ALA A 176 11.74 36.07 28.76
N THR A 177 11.23 36.00 30.00
CA THR A 177 11.49 37.05 31.01
C THR A 177 12.95 37.03 31.47
N THR A 178 13.53 35.84 31.64
CA THR A 178 14.93 35.66 32.03
C THR A 178 15.87 36.17 30.95
N ARG A 179 15.57 35.88 29.67
CA ARG A 179 16.35 36.39 28.53
C ARG A 179 16.28 37.91 28.42
N GLU A 180 15.11 38.51 28.62
CA GLU A 180 14.96 39.97 28.62
C GLU A 180 15.81 40.62 29.73
N GLN A 181 15.75 40.09 30.95
CA GLN A 181 16.56 40.56 32.07
C GLN A 181 18.06 40.42 31.76
N ARG A 182 18.49 39.25 31.26
CA ARG A 182 19.88 39.01 30.91
C ARG A 182 20.38 39.94 29.80
N ARG A 183 19.54 40.21 28.79
CA ARG A 183 19.87 41.17 27.72
C ARG A 183 20.04 42.58 28.28
N ALA A 184 19.18 43.01 29.20
CA ALA A 184 19.29 44.31 29.85
C ALA A 184 20.58 44.43 30.68
N GLU A 185 20.94 43.40 31.45
CA GLU A 185 22.20 43.33 32.21
C GLU A 185 23.43 43.44 31.28
N LEU A 186 23.45 42.67 30.20
CA LEU A 186 24.56 42.67 29.23
C LEU A 186 24.68 44.01 28.51
N GLN A 187 23.57 44.69 28.21
CA GLN A 187 23.58 46.02 27.62
C GLN A 187 24.14 47.07 28.60
N GLU A 188 23.83 46.96 29.89
CA GLU A 188 24.41 47.81 30.94
C GLU A 188 25.91 47.55 31.12
N GLU A 189 26.33 46.27 31.17
CA GLU A 189 27.74 45.87 31.25
C GLU A 189 28.55 46.36 30.04
N LEU A 190 28.00 46.24 28.84
CA LEU A 190 28.60 46.75 27.60
C LEU A 190 28.81 48.26 27.64
N LYS A 191 27.82 49.01 28.15
CA LYS A 191 27.88 50.47 28.31
C LYS A 191 28.96 50.86 29.32
N ASP A 192 29.07 50.14 30.43
CA ASP A 192 30.07 50.37 31.47
C ASP A 192 31.50 50.12 30.98
N ILE A 193 31.74 49.00 30.27
CA ILE A 193 33.05 48.67 29.67
C ILE A 193 33.45 49.72 28.64
N THR A 194 32.49 50.19 27.84
CA THR A 194 32.71 51.23 26.83
C THR A 194 33.02 52.58 27.47
N ALA A 195 32.35 52.93 28.58
CA ALA A 195 32.59 54.19 29.29
C ALA A 195 33.93 54.21 30.06
N ARG A 196 34.40 53.05 30.54
CA ARG A 196 35.68 52.91 31.25
C ARG A 196 36.89 52.75 30.32
N SER A 197 36.66 52.36 29.06
CA SER A 197 37.70 52.22 28.05
C SER A 197 38.02 53.57 27.41
N GLY A 198 38.96 54.31 28.02
CA GLY A 198 39.58 55.49 27.39
C GLY A 198 40.53 55.11 26.24
N ILE A 199 41.26 56.11 25.69
CA ILE A 199 42.10 56.05 24.47
C ILE A 199 43.14 54.88 24.42
N PHE A 200 43.42 54.21 25.55
CA PHE A 200 44.21 52.99 25.61
C PHE A 200 43.35 51.78 26.02
N GLU A 201 42.63 51.20 25.06
CA GLU A 201 41.94 49.92 25.24
C GLU A 201 42.95 48.78 25.40
N SER A 202 42.85 48.01 26.49
CA SER A 202 43.59 46.76 26.64
C SER A 202 42.97 45.66 25.77
N SER A 203 43.78 44.75 25.22
CA SER A 203 43.30 43.62 24.40
C SER A 203 42.23 42.79 25.12
N ARG A 204 42.29 42.73 26.45
CA ARG A 204 41.33 42.03 27.30
C ARG A 204 39.95 42.68 27.33
N ASN A 205 39.86 44.02 27.34
CA ASN A 205 38.57 44.70 27.31
C ASN A 205 37.85 44.51 25.96
N ARG A 206 38.63 44.43 24.87
CA ARG A 206 38.09 44.16 23.53
C ARG A 206 37.48 42.76 23.43
N GLU A 207 38.19 41.74 23.92
CA GLU A 207 37.70 40.36 23.95
C GLU A 207 36.42 40.23 24.80
N SER A 208 36.38 40.85 25.98
CA SER A 208 35.16 40.86 26.80
C SER A 208 33.98 41.57 26.12
N ARG A 209 34.25 42.63 25.37
CA ARG A 209 33.23 43.33 24.58
C ARG A 209 32.69 42.46 23.45
N GLU A 210 33.55 41.75 22.74
CA GLU A 210 33.16 40.82 21.66
C GLU A 210 32.27 39.70 22.22
N LEU A 211 32.64 39.07 23.35
CA LEU A 211 31.83 38.03 24.00
C LEU A 211 30.44 38.53 24.43
N ILE A 212 30.34 39.76 24.98
CA ILE A 212 29.05 40.33 25.38
C ILE A 212 28.17 40.59 24.15
N VAL A 213 28.75 41.09 23.05
CA VAL A 213 28.01 41.32 21.80
C VAL A 213 27.53 40.01 21.20
N GLU A 214 28.35 38.96 21.20
CA GLU A 214 27.96 37.62 20.75
C GLU A 214 26.81 37.05 21.58
N GLU A 215 26.86 37.19 22.90
CA GLU A 215 25.78 36.71 23.79
C GLU A 215 24.47 37.49 23.59
N ILE A 216 24.54 38.82 23.39
CA ILE A 216 23.35 39.63 23.04
C ILE A 216 22.75 39.16 21.71
N ALA A 217 23.57 38.96 20.69
CA ALA A 217 23.10 38.48 19.38
C ALA A 217 22.45 37.09 19.49
N HIS A 218 23.04 36.18 20.28
CA HIS A 218 22.45 34.87 20.55
C HIS A 218 21.09 34.98 21.26
N LEU A 219 20.94 35.87 22.25
CA LEU A 219 19.65 36.12 22.90
C LEU A 219 18.60 36.70 21.94
N GLU A 220 19.00 37.56 21.01
CA GLU A 220 18.12 38.10 19.97
C GLU A 220 17.64 37.02 18.99
N ASP A 221 18.53 36.09 18.60
CA ASP A 221 18.17 34.94 17.76
C ASP A 221 17.14 34.03 18.46
N LEU A 222 17.33 33.76 19.76
CA LEU A 222 16.39 32.97 20.56
C LEU A 222 15.03 33.67 20.70
N ASP A 223 15.01 34.99 20.85
CA ASP A 223 13.76 35.76 20.90
C ASP A 223 13.05 35.76 19.55
N GLN A 224 13.79 35.83 18.44
CA GLN A 224 13.22 35.72 17.10
C GLN A 224 12.60 34.34 16.87
N GLU A 225 13.23 33.28 17.35
CA GLU A 225 12.70 31.92 17.32
C GLU A 225 11.44 31.78 18.20
N ALA A 226 11.48 32.31 19.44
CA ALA A 226 10.38 32.28 20.39
C ALA A 226 9.10 32.94 19.86
N ARG A 227 9.21 33.97 18.99
CA ARG A 227 8.05 34.62 18.34
C ARG A 227 7.21 33.66 17.51
N THR A 228 7.82 32.63 16.93
CA THR A 228 7.13 31.61 16.11
C THR A 228 6.92 30.30 16.85
N ALA A 229 7.53 30.13 18.03
CA ALA A 229 7.50 28.90 18.81
C ALA A 229 6.08 28.42 19.10
N ALA A 230 5.16 29.30 19.49
CA ALA A 230 3.78 28.92 19.81
C ALA A 230 3.02 28.32 18.61
N GLU A 231 3.17 28.90 17.41
CA GLU A 231 2.54 28.35 16.21
C GLU A 231 3.21 27.04 15.76
N ASN A 232 4.54 26.97 15.86
CA ASN A 232 5.29 25.76 15.55
C ASN A 232 4.91 24.60 16.49
N ILE A 233 4.77 24.85 17.80
CA ILE A 233 4.29 23.86 18.79
C ILE A 233 2.92 23.33 18.37
N LYS A 234 1.98 24.22 18.06
CA LYS A 234 0.63 23.85 17.63
C LYS A 234 0.63 23.03 16.33
N GLN A 235 1.49 23.36 15.37
CA GLN A 235 1.65 22.58 14.14
C GLN A 235 2.26 21.20 14.42
N ASN A 236 3.25 21.12 15.28
CA ASN A 236 3.87 19.87 15.72
C ASN A 236 2.85 18.98 16.45
N GLU A 237 2.03 19.54 17.35
CA GLU A 237 0.96 18.80 18.06
C GLU A 237 -0.07 18.21 17.10
N ARG A 238 -0.51 18.97 16.10
CA ARG A 238 -1.40 18.45 15.03
C ARG A 238 -0.75 17.30 14.28
N THR A 239 0.54 17.42 13.98
CA THR A 239 1.31 16.37 13.29
C THR A 239 1.43 15.13 14.17
N ILE A 240 1.78 15.28 15.45
CA ILE A 240 1.85 14.19 16.43
C ILE A 240 0.50 13.47 16.54
N LEU A 241 -0.61 14.20 16.58
CA LEU A 241 -1.95 13.63 16.61
C LEU A 241 -2.22 12.76 15.38
N ASN A 242 -1.92 13.27 14.17
CA ASN A 242 -2.09 12.51 12.93
C ASN A 242 -1.21 11.26 12.90
N LEU A 243 0.06 11.37 13.31
CA LEU A 243 0.98 10.22 13.39
C LEU A 243 0.52 9.17 14.42
N SER A 244 -0.15 9.60 15.49
CA SER A 244 -0.71 8.73 16.52
C SER A 244 -1.97 8.01 16.04
N LYS A 245 -2.83 8.69 15.28
CA LYS A 245 -3.96 8.06 14.58
C LYS A 245 -3.46 7.02 13.59
N GLU A 246 -2.46 7.36 12.78
CA GLU A 246 -1.84 6.43 11.83
C GLU A 246 -1.31 5.16 12.51
N ASN A 247 -0.59 5.31 13.63
CA ASN A 247 -0.12 4.17 14.42
C ASN A 247 -1.27 3.27 14.92
N THR A 248 -2.42 3.89 15.23
CA THR A 248 -3.60 3.18 15.73
C THR A 248 -4.26 2.38 14.62
N ILE A 249 -4.39 2.97 13.43
CA ILE A 249 -4.86 2.30 12.21
C ILE A 249 -3.97 1.10 11.90
N LEU A 250 -2.65 1.31 11.81
CA LEU A 250 -1.69 0.22 11.57
C LEU A 250 -1.81 -0.90 12.61
N SER A 251 -2.04 -0.56 13.88
CA SER A 251 -2.22 -1.58 14.94
C SER A 251 -3.49 -2.41 14.73
N TYR A 252 -4.58 -1.81 14.23
CA TYR A 252 -5.79 -2.55 13.89
C TYR A 252 -5.59 -3.42 12.65
N GLU A 253 -4.93 -2.92 11.61
CA GLU A 253 -4.61 -3.68 10.41
C GLU A 253 -3.73 -4.90 10.74
N GLN A 254 -2.70 -4.69 11.56
CA GLN A 254 -1.84 -5.76 12.06
C GLN A 254 -2.62 -6.82 12.83
N LYS A 255 -3.51 -6.38 13.73
CA LYS A 255 -4.35 -7.29 14.49
C LYS A 255 -5.27 -8.09 13.57
N SER A 256 -5.92 -7.46 12.60
CA SER A 256 -6.80 -8.15 11.65
C SER A 256 -6.07 -9.21 10.83
N ILE A 257 -4.84 -8.92 10.39
CA ILE A 257 -4.00 -9.92 9.70
C ILE A 257 -3.61 -11.05 10.66
N ASN A 258 -3.14 -10.74 11.87
CA ASN A 258 -2.75 -11.76 12.84
C ASN A 258 -3.92 -12.65 13.28
N ASP A 259 -5.11 -12.08 13.44
CA ASP A 259 -6.30 -12.81 13.86
C ASP A 259 -6.76 -13.83 12.79
N VAL A 260 -6.46 -13.57 11.50
CA VAL A 260 -6.86 -14.43 10.37
C VAL A 260 -5.74 -15.34 9.88
N PHE A 261 -4.53 -14.80 9.72
CA PHE A 261 -3.38 -15.48 9.11
C PHE A 261 -2.29 -15.84 10.12
N GLY A 262 -2.31 -15.29 11.33
CA GLY A 262 -1.29 -15.53 12.36
C GLY A 262 -0.02 -14.70 12.19
N SER A 263 0.45 -14.49 10.97
CA SER A 263 1.63 -13.67 10.66
C SER A 263 1.48 -12.86 9.37
N PHE A 264 2.37 -11.89 9.18
CA PHE A 264 2.41 -11.13 7.93
C PHE A 264 2.93 -11.98 6.77
N GLU A 265 3.87 -12.89 7.04
CA GLU A 265 4.42 -13.83 6.08
C GLU A 265 3.35 -14.80 5.56
N ASP A 266 2.47 -15.28 6.44
CA ASP A 266 1.34 -16.14 6.06
C ASP A 266 0.29 -15.38 5.23
N PHE A 267 0.06 -14.10 5.55
CA PHE A 267 -0.76 -13.21 4.72
C PHE A 267 -0.15 -13.02 3.31
N GLU A 268 1.17 -12.79 3.21
CA GLU A 268 1.84 -12.72 1.90
C GLU A 268 1.71 -14.03 1.12
N LEU A 269 1.88 -15.17 1.78
CA LEU A 269 1.75 -16.49 1.17
C LEU A 269 0.32 -16.73 0.67
N ALA A 270 -0.69 -16.36 1.46
CA ALA A 270 -2.10 -16.46 1.08
C ALA A 270 -2.42 -15.58 -0.14
N ASN A 271 -1.85 -14.38 -0.22
CA ASN A 271 -2.01 -13.49 -1.38
C ASN A 271 -1.35 -14.08 -2.64
N ARG A 272 -0.16 -14.69 -2.51
CA ARG A 272 0.55 -15.34 -3.64
C ARG A 272 -0.16 -16.57 -4.15
N SER A 273 -0.84 -17.30 -3.27
CA SER A 273 -1.59 -18.51 -3.60
C SER A 273 -3.08 -18.25 -3.87
N LEU A 274 -3.49 -16.98 -3.94
CA LEU A 274 -4.91 -16.61 -4.01
C LEU A 274 -5.62 -17.22 -5.23
N TYR A 275 -4.99 -17.16 -6.40
CA TYR A 275 -5.53 -17.74 -7.63
C TYR A 275 -5.80 -19.24 -7.46
N ALA A 276 -4.79 -20.00 -7.04
CA ALA A 276 -4.91 -21.43 -6.82
C ALA A 276 -5.97 -21.78 -5.75
N ASN A 277 -5.95 -21.07 -4.61
CA ASN A 277 -6.86 -21.35 -3.50
C ASN A 277 -8.33 -21.06 -3.86
N TYR A 278 -8.58 -19.98 -4.60
CA TYR A 278 -9.94 -19.65 -5.02
C TYR A 278 -10.46 -20.64 -6.06
N LEU A 279 -9.68 -20.97 -7.09
CA LEU A 279 -10.10 -21.96 -8.10
C LEU A 279 -10.34 -23.35 -7.50
N ALA A 280 -9.48 -23.78 -6.56
CA ALA A 280 -9.71 -25.00 -5.79
C ALA A 280 -11.06 -24.95 -5.04
N SER A 281 -11.43 -23.80 -4.46
CA SER A 281 -12.71 -23.63 -3.77
C SER A 281 -13.93 -23.76 -4.70
N LEU A 282 -13.81 -23.37 -5.96
CA LEU A 282 -14.86 -23.54 -6.97
C LEU A 282 -15.06 -25.02 -7.30
N SER A 283 -13.97 -25.76 -7.49
CA SER A 283 -14.02 -27.20 -7.78
C SER A 283 -14.55 -28.06 -6.62
N GLY A 284 -14.28 -27.65 -5.37
CA GLY A 284 -14.79 -28.32 -4.17
C GLY A 284 -16.27 -28.03 -3.86
N GLY A 285 -16.80 -26.90 -4.34
CA GLY A 285 -18.19 -26.49 -4.15
C GLY A 285 -19.21 -27.36 -4.91
N ALA A 286 -18.81 -27.95 -6.04
CA ALA A 286 -19.65 -28.87 -6.82
C ALA A 286 -20.03 -30.15 -6.06
N SER A 287 -19.39 -30.45 -4.93
CA SER A 287 -19.64 -31.65 -4.13
C SER A 287 -20.64 -31.46 -2.97
N ASP A 288 -20.95 -30.23 -2.57
CA ASP A 288 -21.73 -29.97 -1.34
C ASP A 288 -23.22 -29.65 -1.61
N GLU A 289 -23.58 -29.27 -2.85
CA GLU A 289 -24.99 -29.15 -3.25
C GLU A 289 -25.66 -30.51 -3.53
N GLY A 290 -24.88 -31.59 -3.72
CA GLY A 290 -25.39 -32.95 -3.92
C GLY A 290 -25.77 -33.71 -2.64
N LYS A 291 -25.45 -33.20 -1.44
CA LYS A 291 -25.68 -33.92 -0.16
C LYS A 291 -26.83 -33.41 0.70
N ARG A 292 -27.53 -32.34 0.30
CA ARG A 292 -28.68 -31.79 1.04
C ARG A 292 -30.05 -32.32 0.59
N GLY A 293 -30.09 -33.31 -0.32
CA GLY A 293 -31.31 -33.85 -0.91
C GLY A 293 -31.58 -35.34 -0.65
N SER A 294 -31.10 -35.92 0.46
CA SER A 294 -31.45 -37.30 0.85
C SER A 294 -31.33 -37.46 2.36
N ASN A 295 -32.28 -36.89 3.10
CA ASN A 295 -32.65 -37.32 4.45
C ASN A 295 -34.04 -36.73 4.73
N ASN A 296 -35.05 -37.39 4.16
CA ASN A 296 -36.43 -37.32 4.61
C ASN A 296 -37.03 -38.70 4.35
N GLU A 297 -36.85 -39.59 5.32
CA GLU A 297 -37.79 -40.64 5.70
C GLU A 297 -37.99 -40.57 7.21
#